data_AF-A0A8S4DTL0-F1
#
_entry.id   AF-A0A8S4DTL0-F1
#
_cell.length_a   1.000
_cell.length_b   1.000
_cell.length_c   1.000
_cell.angle_alpha   90.00
_cell.angle_beta   90.00
_cell.angle_gamma   90.00
#
_symmetry.space_group_name_H-M   'P 1'
#
loop_
_entity.id
_entity.type
_entity.pdbx_description
1 polymer ?
#
loop_
_entity_poly.entity_id
_entity_poly.type
_entity_poly.pdbx_seq_one_letter_code
_entity_poly.pdbx_strand_id
1 'polypeptide(L)'
;MIAPKEFGVRPRKVGANAFRKERVRPCGCLAACSGAAARKDLREYLLTSTLHGLRYIGEGRLTWFERVFWLLAFAFSLICASFFILNIYDKWRSAPMIVSINPRSLLLADLPFPAVTICNVNQAKKSVAHRYKETGSSKDKKLLQSLCTSNNDTAIFDNSTDNADWEYFRAFLINVTQPCSEMLDQCYWNDERQDCQDLFNAQLTDEGLCCTFNVVHRDMMFRNPKDLYDLNLTFPLPAVDWTPEGGYPPDSPESGFPWRPLGKTSVR
;
A
#
# COMPACT_ATOMS: atom_id res chain seq x y z
N MET A 1 14.69 27.78 23.57
CA MET A 1 15.63 28.69 22.91
C MET A 1 16.50 27.89 21.97
N ILE A 2 16.44 28.16 20.68
CA ILE A 2 17.44 28.01 19.59
C ILE A 2 16.62 28.18 18.30
N ALA A 3 16.83 29.29 17.60
CA ALA A 3 16.15 29.63 16.34
C ALA A 3 17.03 29.26 15.14
N PRO A 4 16.45 28.93 13.96
CA PRO A 4 17.22 28.66 12.75
C PRO A 4 17.65 29.97 12.05
N LYS A 5 18.90 29.99 11.54
CA LYS A 5 19.46 31.09 10.74
C LYS A 5 19.02 30.97 9.28
N GLU A 6 18.42 32.03 8.75
CA GLU A 6 18.19 32.21 7.31
C GLU A 6 19.47 32.68 6.59
N PHE A 7 19.78 32.06 5.45
CA PHE A 7 20.80 32.51 4.51
C PHE A 7 20.16 33.43 3.46
N GLY A 8 20.29 34.74 3.64
CA GLY A 8 19.86 35.75 2.67
C GLY A 8 20.88 35.95 1.55
N VAL A 9 20.52 35.58 0.31
CA VAL A 9 21.29 35.91 -0.89
C VAL A 9 20.89 37.31 -1.38
N ARG A 10 21.83 38.26 -1.37
CA ARG A 10 21.63 39.61 -1.91
C ARG A 10 21.64 39.58 -3.45
N PRO A 11 20.71 40.28 -4.13
CA PRO A 11 20.74 40.39 -5.59
C PRO A 11 21.83 41.37 -6.06
N ARG A 12 22.59 40.96 -7.08
CA ARG A 12 23.63 41.77 -7.73
C ARG A 12 22.94 42.69 -8.76
N LYS A 13 23.08 44.02 -8.59
CA LYS A 13 22.61 45.01 -9.58
C LYS A 13 23.38 44.82 -10.89
N VAL A 14 22.66 44.60 -12.00
CA VAL A 14 23.20 44.66 -13.36
C VAL A 14 22.73 45.96 -14.00
N GLY A 15 23.69 46.76 -14.46
CA GLY A 15 23.45 48.04 -15.11
C GLY A 15 22.75 47.89 -16.47
N ALA A 16 21.88 48.85 -16.78
CA ALA A 16 21.21 48.95 -18.06
C ALA A 16 22.22 49.31 -19.16
N ASN A 17 22.57 48.34 -20.01
CA ASN A 17 23.21 48.61 -21.30
C ASN A 17 22.21 48.35 -22.43
N ALA A 18 22.09 49.34 -23.30
CA ALA A 18 21.11 49.44 -24.36
C ALA A 18 21.16 48.26 -25.34
N PHE A 19 20.01 47.62 -25.54
CA PHE A 19 19.79 46.65 -26.61
C PHE A 19 19.87 47.36 -27.97
N ARG A 20 20.98 47.17 -28.70
CA ARG A 20 21.03 47.46 -30.14
C ARG A 20 20.20 46.38 -30.84
N LYS A 21 19.01 46.76 -31.30
CA LYS A 21 18.11 45.91 -32.09
C LYS A 21 18.74 45.63 -33.46
N GLU A 22 19.42 44.51 -33.61
CA GLU A 22 19.82 44.03 -34.93
C GLU A 22 18.58 43.63 -35.72
N ARG A 23 18.51 44.16 -36.95
CA ARG A 23 17.37 44.02 -37.85
C ARG A 23 17.40 42.60 -38.44
N VAL A 24 16.64 41.68 -37.86
CA VAL A 24 16.36 40.37 -38.46
C VAL A 24 15.66 40.62 -39.80
N ARG A 25 16.31 40.26 -40.92
CA ARG A 25 15.68 40.27 -42.24
C ARG A 25 14.64 39.14 -42.28
N PRO A 26 13.40 39.40 -42.70
CA PRO A 26 12.41 38.35 -42.85
C PRO A 26 12.82 37.42 -44.00
N CYS A 27 12.92 36.12 -43.72
CA CYS A 27 13.06 35.10 -44.76
C CYS A 27 11.79 35.11 -45.63
N GLY A 28 11.92 35.62 -46.85
CA GLY A 28 10.97 35.32 -47.91
C GLY A 28 11.09 33.86 -48.31
N CYS A 29 9.96 33.16 -48.34
CA CYS A 29 9.81 31.87 -49.01
C CYS A 29 10.17 32.01 -50.49
N LEU A 30 10.73 30.94 -51.08
CA LEU A 30 11.21 30.81 -52.47
C LEU A 30 12.67 31.21 -52.69
N ALA A 31 13.58 30.49 -52.05
CA ALA A 31 14.87 30.21 -52.67
C ALA A 31 15.04 28.70 -52.66
N ALA A 32 15.22 28.11 -53.84
CA ALA A 32 15.63 26.72 -53.99
C ALA A 32 16.71 26.41 -52.94
N CYS A 33 16.57 25.31 -52.21
CA CYS A 33 17.63 24.79 -51.34
C CYS A 33 18.86 24.53 -52.20
N SER A 34 19.65 25.57 -52.45
CA SER A 34 20.94 25.42 -53.08
C SER A 34 21.72 24.53 -52.13
N GLY A 35 22.18 23.37 -52.60
CA GLY A 35 22.94 22.45 -51.74
C GLY A 35 24.16 23.13 -51.10
N ALA A 36 24.59 24.29 -51.60
CA ALA A 36 25.61 25.13 -51.00
C ALA A 36 25.17 25.82 -49.68
N ALA A 37 23.92 26.28 -49.55
CA ALA A 37 23.41 26.88 -48.32
C ALA A 37 23.27 25.83 -47.21
N ALA A 38 22.58 24.72 -47.50
CA ALA A 38 22.41 23.62 -46.53
C ALA A 38 23.74 23.01 -46.07
N ARG A 39 24.76 22.94 -46.94
CA ARG A 39 26.11 22.48 -46.56
C ARG A 39 26.84 23.45 -45.62
N LYS A 40 26.60 24.75 -45.76
CA LYS A 40 27.18 25.76 -44.84
C LYS A 40 26.55 25.65 -43.46
N ASP A 41 25.22 25.59 -43.42
CA ASP A 41 24.47 25.48 -42.16
C ASP A 41 24.79 24.17 -41.43
N LEU A 42 24.86 23.03 -42.15
CA LEU A 42 25.26 21.75 -41.58
C LEU A 42 26.68 21.78 -41.04
N ARG A 43 27.62 22.40 -41.77
CA ARG A 43 29.01 22.49 -41.34
C ARG A 43 29.16 23.37 -40.11
N GLU A 44 28.45 24.49 -40.06
CA GLU A 44 28.41 25.36 -38.89
C GLU A 44 27.88 24.59 -37.68
N TYR A 45 26.75 23.89 -37.83
CA TYR A 45 26.18 23.05 -36.78
C TYR A 45 27.17 21.98 -36.28
N LEU A 46 27.84 21.25 -37.19
CA LEU A 46 28.82 20.24 -36.82
C LEU A 46 29.97 20.83 -36.00
N LEU A 47 30.46 22.02 -36.37
CA LEU A 47 31.57 22.69 -35.69
C LEU A 47 31.17 23.31 -34.33
N THR A 48 29.92 23.77 -34.19
CA THR A 48 29.42 24.38 -32.96
C THR A 48 28.76 23.39 -31.99
N SER A 49 28.52 22.15 -32.42
CA SER A 49 27.87 21.13 -31.59
C SER A 49 28.71 20.75 -30.37
N THR A 50 28.04 20.47 -29.25
CA THR A 50 28.66 19.91 -28.04
C THR A 50 28.88 18.39 -28.15
N LEU A 51 28.38 17.74 -29.21
CA LEU A 51 28.54 16.31 -29.45
C LEU A 51 29.98 16.00 -29.89
N HIS A 52 30.70 15.28 -29.02
CA HIS A 52 32.15 15.04 -29.11
C HIS A 52 32.65 14.47 -30.45
N GLY A 53 31.83 13.74 -31.21
CA GLY A 53 32.22 13.18 -32.51
C GLY A 53 31.89 14.07 -33.72
N LEU A 54 30.87 14.92 -33.64
CA LEU A 54 30.35 15.67 -34.80
C LEU A 54 31.29 16.78 -35.26
N ARG A 55 32.01 17.40 -34.32
CA ARG A 55 32.97 18.47 -34.62
C ARG A 55 34.08 18.02 -35.57
N TYR A 56 34.59 16.80 -35.39
CA TYR A 56 35.66 16.26 -36.22
C TYR A 56 35.20 15.89 -37.64
N ILE A 57 33.90 15.64 -37.83
CA ILE A 57 33.30 15.36 -39.13
C ILE A 57 33.19 16.66 -39.96
N GLY A 58 32.88 17.79 -39.31
CA GLY A 58 32.76 19.12 -39.93
C GLY A 58 34.07 19.86 -40.16
N GLU A 59 35.19 19.38 -39.57
CA GLU A 59 36.48 20.06 -39.60
C GLU A 59 37.19 19.91 -40.95
N GLY A 60 37.51 21.04 -41.57
CA GLY A 60 38.01 21.13 -42.93
C GLY A 60 39.44 20.59 -43.11
N ARG A 61 40.22 20.59 -42.02
CA ARG A 61 41.64 20.25 -42.00
C ARG A 61 41.95 18.75 -41.87
N LEU A 62 41.01 17.93 -41.43
CA LEU A 62 41.20 16.48 -41.32
C LEU A 62 41.07 15.78 -42.67
N THR A 63 41.80 14.67 -42.80
CA THR A 63 41.76 13.80 -43.97
C THR A 63 40.41 13.10 -44.08
N TRP A 64 40.07 12.63 -45.28
CA TRP A 64 38.81 11.90 -45.51
C TRP A 64 38.70 10.64 -44.62
N PHE A 65 39.80 9.90 -44.44
CA PHE A 65 39.81 8.69 -43.61
C PHE A 65 39.52 8.98 -42.14
N GLU A 66 40.10 10.05 -41.59
CA GLU A 66 39.83 10.47 -40.20
C GLU A 66 38.37 10.87 -40.02
N ARG A 67 37.75 11.54 -41.01
CA ARG A 67 36.31 11.88 -40.95
C ARG A 67 35.43 10.65 -40.97
N VAL A 68 35.76 9.65 -41.78
CA VAL A 68 35.04 8.37 -41.82
C VAL A 68 35.18 7.64 -40.48
N PHE A 69 36.36 7.62 -39.89
CA PHE A 69 36.57 7.06 -38.56
C PHE A 69 35.69 7.73 -37.50
N TRP A 70 35.67 9.06 -37.44
CA TRP A 70 34.85 9.80 -36.47
C TRP A 70 33.35 9.61 -36.70
N LEU A 71 32.91 9.50 -37.96
CA LEU A 71 31.53 9.19 -38.30
C LEU A 71 31.12 7.80 -37.80
N LEU A 72 31.96 6.79 -38.03
CA LEU A 72 31.71 5.41 -37.57
C LEU A 72 31.74 5.32 -36.05
N ALA A 73 32.69 5.98 -35.39
CA ALA A 73 32.78 6.02 -33.93
C ALA A 73 31.54 6.69 -33.30
N PHE A 74 31.06 7.79 -33.88
CA PHE A 74 29.84 8.45 -33.43
C PHE A 74 28.59 7.58 -33.64
N ALA A 75 28.46 6.95 -34.82
CA ALA A 75 27.35 6.05 -35.10
C ALA A 75 27.31 4.85 -34.15
N PHE A 76 28.47 4.23 -33.90
CA PHE A 76 28.62 3.15 -32.94
C PHE A 76 28.19 3.59 -31.53
N SER A 77 28.65 4.76 -31.07
CA SER A 77 28.25 5.32 -29.79
C SER A 77 26.74 5.54 -29.67
N LEU A 78 26.08 6.00 -30.75
CA LEU A 78 24.63 6.22 -30.77
C LEU A 78 23.85 4.89 -30.69
N ILE A 79 24.32 3.86 -31.40
CA ILE A 79 23.74 2.52 -31.36
C ILE A 79 23.85 1.92 -29.95
N CYS A 80 25.04 1.98 -29.33
CA CYS A 80 25.25 1.51 -27.97
C CYS A 80 24.38 2.26 -26.96
N ALA A 81 24.32 3.59 -27.05
CA ALA A 81 23.48 4.41 -26.17
C ALA A 81 22.00 4.02 -26.29
N SER A 82 21.51 3.84 -27.52
CA SER A 82 20.12 3.45 -27.78
C SER A 82 19.82 2.06 -27.20
N PHE A 83 20.72 1.09 -27.39
CA PHE A 83 20.59 -0.24 -26.80
C PHE A 83 20.50 -0.19 -25.27
N PHE A 84 21.38 0.55 -24.60
CA PHE A 84 21.34 0.67 -23.14
C PHE A 84 20.08 1.38 -22.63
N ILE A 85 19.65 2.46 -23.31
CA ILE A 85 18.42 3.19 -22.94
C ILE A 85 17.20 2.26 -23.02
N LEU A 86 17.07 1.47 -24.09
CA LEU A 86 15.97 0.53 -24.25
C LEU A 86 15.98 -0.56 -23.17
N ASN A 87 17.14 -1.12 -22.83
CA ASN A 87 17.26 -2.11 -21.75
C ASN A 87 16.89 -1.53 -20.38
N ILE A 88 17.33 -0.30 -20.07
CA ILE A 88 16.99 0.36 -18.81
C ILE A 88 15.49 0.67 -18.77
N TYR A 89 14.91 1.12 -19.89
CA TYR A 89 13.48 1.40 -19.98
C TYR A 89 12.64 0.14 -19.77
N ASP A 90 13.04 -1.00 -20.37
CA ASP A 90 12.35 -2.27 -20.18
C ASP A 90 12.45 -2.79 -18.74
N LYS A 91 13.63 -2.66 -18.13
CA LYS A 91 13.83 -2.97 -16.70
C LYS A 91 12.96 -2.09 -15.80
N TRP A 92 12.86 -0.80 -16.10
CA TRP A 92 12.02 0.15 -15.36
C TRP A 92 10.53 -0.17 -15.51
N ARG A 93 10.10 -0.54 -16.72
CA ARG A 93 8.72 -1.00 -16.99
C ARG A 93 8.38 -2.30 -16.26
N SER A 94 9.35 -3.21 -16.13
CA SER A 94 9.16 -4.53 -15.53
C SER A 94 9.27 -4.52 -13.99
N ALA A 95 9.96 -3.54 -13.41
CA ALA A 95 10.16 -3.43 -11.96
C ALA A 95 9.94 -1.99 -11.47
N PRO A 96 8.68 -1.50 -11.39
CA PRO A 96 8.37 -0.11 -11.07
C PRO A 96 8.64 0.28 -9.60
N MET A 97 8.94 -0.66 -8.71
CA MET A 97 9.18 -0.38 -7.30
C MET A 97 10.34 -1.21 -6.73
N ILE A 98 11.33 -0.53 -6.14
CA ILE A 98 12.37 -1.15 -5.32
C ILE A 98 11.89 -1.04 -3.87
N VAL A 99 11.62 -2.18 -3.24
CA VAL A 99 11.29 -2.24 -1.81
C VAL A 99 12.59 -2.45 -1.03
N SER A 100 12.89 -1.54 -0.12
CA SER A 100 14.01 -1.67 0.81
C SER A 100 13.48 -1.89 2.22
N ILE A 101 13.91 -2.98 2.85
CA ILE A 101 13.62 -3.28 4.26
C ILE A 101 14.76 -2.66 5.07
N ASN A 102 14.44 -1.68 5.91
CA ASN A 102 15.38 -1.11 6.87
C ASN A 102 14.99 -1.55 8.29
N PRO A 103 15.49 -2.70 8.78
CA PRO A 103 15.15 -3.18 10.11
C PRO A 103 15.71 -2.22 11.15
N ARG A 104 14.83 -1.63 11.96
CA ARG A 104 15.22 -0.87 13.15
C ARG A 104 15.21 -1.80 14.35
N SER A 105 16.20 -1.68 15.23
CA SER A 105 16.18 -2.36 16.53
C SER A 105 15.17 -1.67 17.43
N LEU A 106 14.01 -2.30 17.63
CA LEU A 106 12.99 -1.90 18.58
C LEU A 106 13.02 -2.84 19.78
N LEU A 107 12.75 -2.32 20.97
CA LEU A 107 12.57 -3.15 22.15
C LEU A 107 11.20 -3.83 22.09
N LEU A 108 11.07 -5.02 22.68
CA LEU A 108 9.79 -5.72 22.74
C LEU A 108 8.70 -4.90 23.45
N ALA A 109 9.08 -4.02 24.38
CA ALA A 109 8.16 -3.12 25.06
C ALA A 109 7.56 -2.05 24.13
N ASP A 110 8.19 -1.74 22.99
CA ASP A 110 7.72 -0.72 22.06
C ASP A 110 6.72 -1.27 21.02
N LEU A 111 6.48 -2.58 21.05
CA LEU A 111 5.58 -3.29 20.15
C LEU A 111 4.39 -3.85 20.95
N PRO A 112 3.16 -3.77 20.42
CA PRO A 112 2.03 -4.47 21.00
C PRO A 112 2.21 -5.97 20.82
N PHE A 113 1.68 -6.73 21.78
CA PHE A 113 1.40 -8.13 21.52
C PHE A 113 0.41 -8.22 20.35
N PRO A 114 0.55 -9.16 19.40
CA PRO A 114 -0.32 -9.21 18.24
C PRO A 114 -1.79 -9.42 18.64
N ALA A 115 -2.69 -8.97 17.79
CA ALA A 115 -4.07 -9.39 17.88
C ALA A 115 -4.18 -10.87 17.54
N VAL A 116 -4.84 -11.67 18.39
CA VAL A 116 -5.00 -13.11 18.20
C VAL A 116 -6.48 -13.43 18.10
N THR A 117 -6.91 -13.89 16.93
CA THR A 117 -8.29 -14.34 16.70
C THR A 117 -8.35 -15.86 16.72
N ILE A 118 -9.23 -16.39 17.58
CA ILE A 118 -9.50 -17.82 17.73
C ILE A 118 -10.91 -18.09 17.23
N CYS A 119 -11.05 -19.02 16.29
CA CYS A 119 -12.33 -19.42 15.72
C CYS A 119 -12.57 -20.91 15.98
N ASN A 120 -13.81 -21.30 16.23
CA ASN A 120 -14.19 -22.71 16.19
C ASN A 120 -14.33 -23.14 14.73
N VAL A 121 -13.63 -24.21 14.33
CA VAL A 121 -13.78 -24.83 13.00
C VAL A 121 -15.20 -25.33 12.77
N ASN A 122 -15.92 -25.67 13.85
CA ASN A 122 -17.34 -25.97 13.77
C ASN A 122 -18.17 -24.69 13.74
N GLN A 123 -18.61 -24.29 12.55
CA GLN A 123 -19.42 -23.09 12.32
C GLN A 123 -20.81 -23.14 12.97
N ALA A 124 -21.32 -24.34 13.29
CA ALA A 124 -22.67 -24.51 13.86
C ALA A 124 -22.71 -25.49 15.03
N LYS A 125 -23.24 -25.07 16.19
CA LYS A 125 -23.51 -25.98 17.31
C LYS A 125 -24.45 -27.09 16.86
N LYS A 126 -24.04 -28.35 17.08
CA LYS A 126 -24.83 -29.53 16.70
C LYS A 126 -26.27 -29.47 17.21
N SER A 127 -26.48 -29.08 18.46
CA SER A 127 -27.81 -28.95 19.08
C SER A 127 -28.69 -27.91 18.37
N VAL A 128 -28.11 -26.77 18.01
CA VAL A 128 -28.82 -25.68 17.32
C VAL A 128 -29.11 -26.04 15.86
N ALA A 129 -28.15 -26.67 15.18
CA ALA A 129 -28.32 -27.16 13.81
C ALA A 129 -29.47 -28.19 13.72
N HIS A 130 -29.53 -29.15 14.66
CA HIS A 130 -30.63 -30.12 14.73
C HIS A 130 -31.99 -29.41 14.94
N ARG A 131 -32.05 -28.45 15.87
CA ARG A 131 -33.26 -27.66 16.11
C ARG A 131 -33.72 -26.93 14.85
N TYR A 132 -32.82 -26.29 14.11
CA TYR A 132 -33.19 -25.59 12.87
C TYR A 132 -33.62 -26.55 11.75
N LYS A 133 -33.05 -27.75 11.67
CA LYS A 133 -33.47 -28.78 10.71
C LYS A 133 -34.92 -29.23 10.96
N GLU A 134 -35.28 -29.42 12.22
CA GLU A 134 -36.61 -29.90 12.63
C GLU A 134 -37.65 -28.77 12.61
N THR A 135 -37.40 -27.67 13.34
CA THR A 135 -38.38 -26.63 13.63
C THR A 135 -38.06 -25.27 12.98
N GLY A 136 -36.94 -25.14 12.26
CA GLY A 136 -36.53 -23.88 11.64
C GLY A 136 -37.42 -23.45 10.47
N SER A 137 -37.37 -22.17 10.13
CA SER A 137 -38.04 -21.65 8.93
C SER A 137 -37.38 -22.17 7.64
N SER A 138 -38.05 -21.99 6.49
CA SER A 138 -37.44 -22.26 5.17
C SER A 138 -36.09 -21.54 5.01
N LYS A 139 -36.01 -20.29 5.49
CA LYS A 139 -34.79 -19.46 5.45
C LYS A 139 -33.68 -20.05 6.33
N ASP A 140 -33.99 -20.40 7.57
CA ASP A 140 -32.99 -20.98 8.50
C ASP A 140 -32.41 -22.29 7.97
N LYS A 141 -33.25 -23.14 7.37
CA LYS A 141 -32.81 -24.41 6.78
C LYS A 141 -31.87 -24.19 5.61
N LYS A 142 -32.17 -23.23 4.73
CA LYS A 142 -31.30 -22.85 3.60
C LYS A 142 -29.97 -22.24 4.07
N LEU A 143 -30.02 -21.32 5.04
CA LEU A 143 -28.82 -20.72 5.62
C LEU A 143 -27.93 -21.77 6.30
N LEU A 144 -28.53 -22.68 7.07
CA LEU A 144 -27.79 -23.78 7.68
C LEU A 144 -27.19 -24.72 6.63
N GLN A 145 -27.93 -24.99 5.55
CA GLN A 145 -27.44 -25.83 4.45
C GLN A 145 -26.24 -25.19 3.73
N SER A 146 -26.26 -23.86 3.54
CA SER A 146 -25.16 -23.08 2.95
C SER A 146 -23.91 -23.15 3.85
N LEU A 147 -24.03 -22.99 5.17
CA LEU A 147 -22.89 -23.14 6.09
C LEU A 147 -22.30 -24.55 6.10
N CYS A 148 -23.14 -25.59 6.02
CA CYS A 148 -22.69 -26.97 6.15
C CYS A 148 -22.25 -27.64 4.82
N THR A 149 -22.43 -26.99 3.67
CA THR A 149 -22.20 -27.61 2.36
C THR A 149 -21.43 -26.70 1.43
N SER A 150 -20.42 -27.23 0.75
CA SER A 150 -19.66 -26.51 -0.30
C SER A 150 -20.41 -26.37 -1.64
N ASN A 151 -21.74 -26.54 -1.65
CA ASN A 151 -22.51 -26.44 -2.89
C ASN A 151 -22.69 -24.96 -3.27
N ASN A 152 -22.85 -24.67 -4.57
CA ASN A 152 -23.10 -23.31 -5.04
C ASN A 152 -24.33 -22.72 -4.35
N ASP A 153 -24.15 -21.59 -3.64
CA ASP A 153 -25.23 -20.87 -2.96
C ASP A 153 -26.40 -20.55 -3.90
N THR A 154 -26.11 -20.31 -5.19
CA THR A 154 -27.12 -20.06 -6.22
C THR A 154 -28.13 -21.20 -6.35
N ALA A 155 -27.70 -22.45 -6.21
CA ALA A 155 -28.59 -23.62 -6.24
C ALA A 155 -29.43 -23.77 -4.96
N ILE A 156 -28.96 -23.21 -3.84
CA ILE A 156 -29.65 -23.25 -2.54
C ILE A 156 -30.77 -22.18 -2.48
N PHE A 157 -30.57 -21.04 -3.14
CA PHE A 157 -31.47 -19.89 -3.12
C PHE A 157 -32.30 -19.68 -4.41
N ASP A 158 -32.30 -20.63 -5.35
CA ASP A 158 -32.81 -20.56 -6.73
C ASP A 158 -34.31 -20.19 -6.93
N ASN A 159 -35.08 -19.96 -5.86
CA ASN A 159 -36.51 -19.62 -5.95
C ASN A 159 -37.01 -18.65 -4.87
N SER A 160 -36.23 -17.61 -4.55
CA SER A 160 -36.45 -16.84 -3.32
C SER A 160 -37.13 -15.49 -3.54
N THR A 161 -38.44 -15.43 -3.25
CA THR A 161 -39.11 -14.27 -2.60
C THR A 161 -38.63 -14.07 -1.15
N ASP A 162 -37.79 -14.99 -0.66
CA ASP A 162 -37.15 -15.00 0.65
C ASP A 162 -35.90 -14.11 0.67
N ASN A 163 -36.08 -12.79 0.59
CA ASN A 163 -34.98 -11.88 0.93
C ASN A 163 -34.70 -12.01 2.45
N ALA A 164 -33.50 -12.46 2.80
CA ALA A 164 -32.96 -12.34 4.15
C ALA A 164 -32.11 -11.07 4.18
N ASP A 165 -32.51 -10.11 5.02
CA ASP A 165 -31.70 -8.92 5.24
C ASP A 165 -30.47 -9.28 6.09
N TRP A 166 -29.44 -8.43 6.05
CA TRP A 166 -28.19 -8.62 6.79
C TRP A 166 -28.44 -8.83 8.29
N GLU A 167 -29.40 -8.10 8.88
CA GLU A 167 -29.77 -8.28 10.29
C GLU A 167 -30.29 -9.69 10.60
N TYR A 168 -31.02 -10.31 9.66
CA TYR A 168 -31.49 -11.69 9.83
C TYR A 168 -30.33 -12.68 9.77
N PHE A 169 -29.45 -12.53 8.78
CA PHE A 169 -28.29 -13.39 8.61
C PHE A 169 -27.32 -13.28 9.80
N ARG A 170 -27.06 -12.06 10.26
CA ARG A 170 -26.27 -11.78 11.47
C ARG A 170 -26.88 -12.46 12.70
N ALA A 171 -28.18 -12.28 12.94
CA ALA A 171 -28.85 -12.93 14.08
C ALA A 171 -28.79 -14.47 13.99
N PHE A 172 -28.94 -15.01 12.78
CA PHE A 172 -28.78 -16.44 12.52
C PHE A 172 -27.37 -16.93 12.86
N LEU A 173 -26.32 -16.24 12.38
CA LEU A 173 -24.93 -16.58 12.68
C LEU A 173 -24.63 -16.53 14.18
N ILE A 174 -25.10 -15.50 14.89
CA ILE A 174 -24.91 -15.36 16.34
C ILE A 174 -25.56 -16.53 17.09
N ASN A 175 -26.73 -16.99 16.65
CA ASN A 175 -27.47 -18.04 17.34
C ASN A 175 -26.94 -19.45 17.03
N VAL A 176 -26.40 -19.67 15.83
CA VAL A 176 -25.93 -20.99 15.40
C VAL A 176 -24.50 -21.29 15.88
N THR A 177 -23.66 -20.27 16.02
CA THR A 177 -22.24 -20.39 16.37
C THR A 177 -22.02 -20.57 17.88
N GLN A 178 -20.81 -20.95 18.28
CA GLN A 178 -20.43 -21.06 19.69
C GLN A 178 -19.96 -19.71 20.24
N PRO A 179 -20.51 -19.23 21.39
CA PRO A 179 -20.04 -18.00 22.00
C PRO A 179 -18.66 -18.19 22.66
N CYS A 180 -17.89 -17.11 22.75
CA CYS A 180 -16.55 -17.10 23.34
C CYS A 180 -16.51 -17.66 24.76
N SER A 181 -17.54 -17.38 25.57
CA SER A 181 -17.67 -17.86 26.95
C SER A 181 -17.77 -19.37 27.09
N GLU A 182 -18.21 -20.08 26.05
CA GLU A 182 -18.26 -21.55 26.01
C GLU A 182 -17.06 -22.15 25.29
N MET A 183 -16.42 -21.38 24.40
CA MET A 183 -15.28 -21.85 23.61
C MET A 183 -13.96 -21.75 24.38
N LEU A 184 -13.81 -20.72 25.21
CA LEU A 184 -12.61 -20.44 25.98
C LEU A 184 -12.88 -20.74 27.46
N ASP A 185 -12.27 -21.80 28.01
CA ASP A 185 -12.48 -22.22 29.39
C ASP A 185 -11.52 -21.50 30.36
N GLN A 186 -10.24 -21.40 29.97
CA GLN A 186 -9.20 -20.81 30.82
C GLN A 186 -8.28 -19.90 30.03
N CYS A 187 -8.22 -18.64 30.43
CA CYS A 187 -7.32 -17.64 29.86
C CYS A 187 -6.29 -17.20 30.91
N TYR A 188 -5.03 -17.20 30.48
CA TYR A 188 -3.90 -16.71 31.26
C TYR A 188 -3.23 -15.56 30.51
N TRP A 189 -3.12 -14.42 31.18
CA TRP A 189 -2.39 -13.26 30.70
C TRP A 189 -1.40 -12.82 31.78
N ASN A 190 -0.13 -12.68 31.41
CA ASN A 190 0.96 -12.35 32.34
C ASN A 190 1.05 -13.32 33.54
N ASP A 191 0.95 -14.64 33.27
CA ASP A 191 0.93 -15.71 34.29
C ASP A 191 -0.24 -15.62 35.32
N GLU A 192 -1.21 -14.74 35.10
CA GLU A 192 -2.41 -14.62 35.94
C GLU A 192 -3.65 -15.14 35.22
N ARG A 193 -4.51 -15.84 35.97
CA ARG A 193 -5.81 -16.29 35.46
C ARG A 193 -6.75 -15.09 35.34
N GLN A 194 -7.24 -14.85 34.13
CA GLN A 194 -8.18 -13.77 33.82
C GLN A 194 -9.50 -14.35 33.32
N ASP A 195 -10.57 -13.56 33.37
CA ASP A 195 -11.81 -13.92 32.68
C ASP A 195 -11.60 -13.81 31.17
N CYS A 196 -11.91 -14.88 30.44
CA CYS A 196 -11.81 -14.89 28.99
C CYS A 196 -12.73 -13.86 28.34
N GLN A 197 -13.87 -13.53 28.97
CA GLN A 197 -14.82 -12.53 28.44
C GLN A 197 -14.26 -11.10 28.53
N ASP A 198 -13.35 -10.84 29.46
CA ASP A 198 -12.70 -9.54 29.63
C ASP A 198 -11.48 -9.39 28.69
N LEU A 199 -10.86 -10.50 28.30
CA LEU A 199 -9.70 -10.51 27.40
C LEU A 199 -10.06 -10.61 25.92
N PHE A 200 -11.10 -11.39 25.60
CA PHE A 200 -11.47 -11.71 24.22
C PHE A 200 -12.80 -11.07 23.83
N ASN A 201 -12.80 -10.46 22.66
CA ASN A 201 -13.96 -9.79 22.08
C ASN A 201 -14.54 -10.63 20.94
N ALA A 202 -15.88 -10.75 20.88
CA ALA A 202 -16.53 -11.53 19.83
C ALA A 202 -16.59 -10.75 18.51
N GLN A 203 -16.00 -11.31 17.45
CA GLN A 203 -15.99 -10.75 16.11
C GLN A 203 -16.64 -11.73 15.12
N LEU A 204 -17.49 -11.21 14.24
CA LEU A 204 -18.10 -11.99 13.17
C LEU A 204 -17.13 -12.10 11.98
N THR A 205 -16.86 -13.32 11.55
CA THR A 205 -16.04 -13.66 10.37
C THR A 205 -16.82 -14.58 9.43
N ASP A 206 -16.19 -14.98 8.33
CA ASP A 206 -16.67 -16.02 7.41
C ASP A 206 -16.81 -17.40 8.07
N GLU A 207 -16.03 -17.67 9.12
CA GLU A 207 -16.12 -18.89 9.95
C GLU A 207 -17.17 -18.79 11.07
N GLY A 208 -17.91 -17.68 11.16
CA GLY A 208 -18.92 -17.44 12.20
C GLY A 208 -18.43 -16.52 13.31
N LEU A 209 -18.81 -16.79 14.57
CA LEU A 209 -18.33 -16.00 15.71
C LEU A 209 -16.95 -16.49 16.18
N CYS A 210 -15.98 -15.60 16.08
CA CYS A 210 -14.62 -15.78 16.57
C CYS A 210 -14.34 -14.87 17.77
N CYS A 211 -13.27 -15.16 18.49
CA CYS A 211 -12.87 -14.46 19.70
C CYS A 211 -11.51 -13.83 19.48
N THR A 212 -11.44 -12.51 19.55
CA THR A 212 -10.25 -11.73 19.24
C THR A 212 -9.68 -11.08 20.49
N PHE A 213 -8.42 -11.42 20.77
CA PHE A 213 -7.59 -10.81 21.80
C PHE A 213 -6.77 -9.66 21.23
N ASN A 214 -6.57 -8.61 22.02
CA ASN A 214 -5.65 -7.50 21.76
C ASN A 214 -5.76 -6.78 20.41
N VAL A 215 -6.97 -6.69 19.86
CA VAL A 215 -7.23 -5.92 18.62
C VAL A 215 -7.35 -4.43 18.91
N VAL A 216 -6.65 -3.59 18.15
CA VAL A 216 -6.69 -2.13 18.31
C VAL A 216 -8.14 -1.61 18.33
N HIS A 217 -8.41 -0.64 19.21
CA HIS A 217 -9.73 -0.03 19.35
C HIS A 217 -10.21 0.55 18.00
N ARG A 218 -11.49 0.34 17.67
CA ARG A 218 -12.07 0.68 16.36
C ARG A 218 -11.83 2.14 15.97
N ASP A 219 -12.02 3.06 16.91
CA ASP A 219 -11.84 4.51 16.68
C ASP A 219 -10.40 4.88 16.31
N MET A 220 -9.43 4.02 16.64
CA MET A 220 -8.01 4.19 16.32
C MET A 220 -7.62 3.41 15.05
N MET A 221 -8.38 2.36 14.71
CA MET A 221 -8.12 1.54 13.52
C MET A 221 -8.79 2.11 12.25
N PHE A 222 -10.01 2.65 12.35
CA PHE A 222 -10.81 3.03 11.20
C PHE A 222 -11.05 4.54 11.10
N ARG A 223 -11.04 5.06 9.87
CA ARG A 223 -11.34 6.47 9.60
C ARG A 223 -12.80 6.85 9.86
N ASN A 224 -13.74 5.93 9.63
CA ASN A 224 -15.15 6.10 9.95
C ASN A 224 -15.67 4.90 10.75
N PRO A 225 -15.54 4.91 12.09
CA PRO A 225 -15.89 3.76 12.91
C PRO A 225 -17.39 3.45 12.93
N LYS A 226 -18.26 4.44 12.71
CA LYS A 226 -19.73 4.33 12.90
C LYS A 226 -20.46 3.46 11.86
N ASP A 227 -19.81 3.10 10.76
CA ASP A 227 -20.41 2.29 9.69
C ASP A 227 -20.28 0.78 9.95
N LEU A 228 -19.67 0.38 11.08
CA LEU A 228 -19.48 -1.02 11.46
C LEU A 228 -20.60 -1.49 12.40
N TYR A 229 -21.30 -2.56 12.00
CA TYR A 229 -22.32 -3.22 12.80
C TYR A 229 -21.67 -4.00 13.95
N ASP A 230 -21.64 -3.39 15.11
CA ASP A 230 -21.02 -4.00 16.30
C ASP A 230 -21.94 -5.09 16.86
N LEU A 231 -21.39 -6.29 17.08
CA LEU A 231 -21.76 -7.02 18.30
C LEU A 231 -21.36 -6.13 19.47
N ASN A 232 -22.13 -6.10 20.56
CA ASN A 232 -21.89 -5.22 21.71
C ASN A 232 -20.51 -5.53 22.35
N LEU A 233 -19.45 -4.96 21.77
CA LEU A 233 -18.05 -5.25 22.03
C LEU A 233 -17.59 -4.40 23.20
N THR A 234 -16.95 -5.05 24.18
CA THR A 234 -16.41 -4.37 25.35
C THR A 234 -14.92 -4.22 25.16
N PHE A 235 -14.45 -3.03 24.79
CA PHE A 235 -13.02 -2.80 24.68
C PHE A 235 -12.44 -2.42 26.05
N PRO A 236 -11.28 -2.99 26.43
CA PRO A 236 -10.58 -2.57 27.63
C PRO A 236 -10.13 -1.11 27.48
N LEU A 237 -10.34 -0.32 28.54
CA LEU A 237 -9.87 1.05 28.67
C LEU A 237 -8.67 1.09 29.63
N PRO A 238 -7.72 2.01 29.45
CA PRO A 238 -7.68 3.08 28.45
C PRO A 238 -7.12 2.61 27.09
N ALA A 239 -7.76 3.04 25.99
CA ALA A 239 -7.25 2.85 24.64
C ALA A 239 -6.16 3.89 24.32
N VAL A 240 -5.13 3.45 23.59
CA VAL A 240 -3.94 4.24 23.25
C VAL A 240 -3.82 4.37 21.73
N ASP A 241 -3.37 5.54 21.27
CA ASP A 241 -3.09 5.82 19.86
C ASP A 241 -1.76 5.24 19.41
N TRP A 242 -1.72 3.91 19.25
CA TRP A 242 -0.55 3.20 18.77
C TRP A 242 -0.62 2.99 17.24
N THR A 243 0.49 3.27 16.54
CA THR A 243 0.66 2.94 15.11
C THR A 243 2.02 2.30 14.85
N PRO A 244 2.18 1.49 13.78
CA PRO A 244 3.47 0.94 13.41
C PRO A 244 4.56 1.99 13.17
N GLU A 245 4.17 3.18 12.67
CA GLU A 245 5.07 4.29 12.37
C GLU A 245 5.39 5.15 13.60
N GLY A 246 4.39 5.38 14.45
CA GLY A 246 4.47 6.29 15.61
C GLY A 246 4.83 5.62 16.93
N GLY A 247 4.64 4.30 17.06
CA GLY A 247 4.83 3.57 18.31
C GLY A 247 3.80 3.96 19.37
N TYR A 248 4.12 3.67 20.64
CA TYR A 248 3.30 4.09 21.77
C TYR A 248 3.59 5.56 22.12
N PRO A 249 2.57 6.39 22.39
CA PRO A 249 2.75 7.74 22.93
C PRO A 249 3.58 7.73 24.23
N PRO A 250 4.45 8.74 24.47
CA PRO A 250 5.31 8.78 25.66
C PRO A 250 4.55 8.81 26.99
N ASP A 251 3.32 9.31 26.97
CA ASP A 251 2.39 9.43 28.09
C ASP A 251 1.42 8.23 28.21
N SER A 252 1.58 7.21 27.37
CA SER A 252 0.73 6.02 27.42
C SER A 252 0.91 5.25 28.74
N PRO A 253 -0.18 4.81 29.39
CA PRO A 253 -0.09 3.96 30.58
C PRO A 253 0.46 2.58 30.21
N GLU A 254 1.16 1.92 31.14
CA GLU A 254 1.68 0.55 30.92
C GLU A 254 0.57 -0.47 30.66
N SER A 255 -0.60 -0.28 31.28
CA SER A 255 -1.80 -1.09 31.06
C SER A 255 -2.64 -0.63 29.85
N GLY A 256 -2.13 0.33 29.08
CA GLY A 256 -2.81 0.89 27.92
C GLY A 256 -2.99 -0.14 26.81
N PHE A 257 -4.15 -0.11 26.17
CA PHE A 257 -4.52 -1.03 25.12
C PHE A 257 -4.22 -0.43 23.73
N PRO A 258 -3.61 -1.14 22.76
CA PRO A 258 -3.27 -2.57 22.79
C PRO A 258 -2.13 -2.89 23.76
N TRP A 259 -2.25 -4.02 24.46
CA TRP A 259 -1.28 -4.46 25.45
C TRP A 259 0.06 -4.83 24.81
N ARG A 260 1.14 -4.54 25.53
CA ARG A 260 2.51 -4.93 25.21
C ARG A 260 2.74 -6.41 25.56
N PRO A 261 3.74 -7.09 24.97
CA PRO A 261 4.07 -8.47 25.32
C PRO A 261 4.52 -8.55 26.80
N LEU A 262 3.78 -9.34 27.59
CA LEU A 262 4.05 -9.60 29.01
C LEU A 262 4.13 -11.12 29.24
N GLY A 263 5.06 -11.56 30.10
CA GLY A 263 5.12 -12.91 30.68
C GLY A 263 4.79 -14.09 29.74
N LYS A 264 4.17 -15.15 30.28
CA LYS A 264 3.55 -16.22 29.47
C LYS A 264 2.07 -15.93 29.24
N THR A 265 1.61 -16.22 28.03
CA THR A 265 0.19 -16.14 27.62
C THR A 265 -0.27 -17.53 27.17
N SER A 266 -1.43 -17.99 27.65
CA SER A 266 -1.99 -19.29 27.28
C SER A 266 -3.51 -19.28 27.36
N VAL A 267 -4.14 -19.98 26.44
CA VAL A 267 -5.59 -20.17 26.39
C VAL A 267 -5.85 -21.66 26.23
N ARG A 268 -6.80 -22.20 27.02
CA ARG A 268 -7.25 -23.60 26.95
C ARG A 268 -8.73 -23.66 26.63
#